data_AF-A0A7V5WQM2-F1
#
_entry.id   AF-A0A7V5WQM2-F1
#
_cell.length_a   1.000
_cell.length_b   1.000
_cell.length_c   1.000
_cell.angle_alpha   90.00
_cell.angle_beta   90.00
_cell.angle_gamma   90.00
#
_symmetry.space_group_name_H-M   'P 1'
#
loop_
_entity.id
_entity.type
_entity.pdbx_description
1 polymer ?
#
loop_
_entity_poly.entity_id
_entity_poly.type
_entity_poly.pdbx_seq_one_letter_code
_entity_poly.pdbx_strand_id
1 'polypeptide(L)'
;MLSLRNLRFLLAQLVLLLIMLSSSYTMAQSFEPIHGMASWYGPKFAGRLTANGEIFDPSQLTAAHKTLPFGTMVRVTNVTNNMSVVVRINDRGPFVKQRVIDLSRYAAEQIEMIGPGTAEVVIEEVFTNTNEDSNTAATEVVAVNDNFQQVGIDYSLYSFNIISSQHQVGELIVLGSSLSPQRLLVRVVANSSPEGDLGIYLSPELFASLGEQVSVISDR
;
A
#
# COMPACT_ATOMS: atom_id res chain seq x y z
N MET A 1 52.67 -30.93 -3.60
CA MET A 1 52.41 -29.78 -4.50
C MET A 1 50.96 -29.84 -4.95
N LEU A 2 50.13 -28.85 -4.60
CA LEU A 2 48.81 -28.73 -5.26
C LEU A 2 49.05 -28.48 -6.75
N SER A 3 48.43 -29.28 -7.60
CA SER A 3 48.44 -29.04 -9.05
C SER A 3 47.79 -27.69 -9.36
N LEU A 4 48.33 -26.94 -10.33
CA LEU A 4 47.71 -25.70 -10.82
C LEU A 4 46.24 -25.90 -11.23
N ARG A 5 45.85 -27.11 -11.64
CA ARG A 5 44.44 -27.44 -11.93
C ARG A 5 43.59 -27.40 -10.66
N ASN A 6 44.05 -28.01 -9.56
CA ASN A 6 43.31 -28.06 -8.30
C ASN A 6 43.18 -26.67 -7.66
N LEU A 7 44.19 -25.81 -7.82
CA LEU A 7 44.15 -24.43 -7.32
C LEU A 7 43.10 -23.58 -8.06
N ARG A 8 42.97 -23.75 -9.38
CA ARG A 8 41.95 -23.05 -10.19
C ARG A 8 40.53 -23.51 -9.83
N PHE A 9 40.33 -24.80 -9.55
CA PHE A 9 39.05 -25.33 -9.09
C PHE A 9 38.66 -24.78 -7.71
N LEU A 10 39.59 -24.72 -6.75
CA LEU A 10 39.35 -24.16 -5.42
C LEU A 10 39.04 -22.67 -5.48
N LEU A 11 39.75 -21.90 -6.31
CA LEU A 11 39.47 -20.48 -6.51
C LEU A 11 38.09 -20.24 -7.14
N ALA A 12 37.67 -21.08 -8.10
CA ALA A 12 36.35 -20.98 -8.70
C ALA A 12 35.23 -21.29 -7.69
N GLN A 13 35.43 -22.29 -6.82
CA GLN A 13 34.48 -22.59 -5.74
C GLN A 13 34.39 -21.48 -4.69
N LEU A 14 35.52 -20.86 -4.34
CA LEU A 14 35.54 -19.72 -3.42
C LEU A 14 34.82 -18.50 -4.01
N VAL A 15 35.03 -18.20 -5.30
CA VAL A 15 34.32 -17.11 -5.99
C VAL A 15 32.83 -17.40 -6.08
N LEU A 16 32.43 -18.62 -6.40
CA LEU A 16 31.02 -19.02 -6.41
C LEU A 16 30.38 -18.92 -5.02
N LEU A 17 31.10 -19.33 -3.97
CA LEU A 17 30.67 -19.20 -2.58
C LEU A 17 30.50 -17.71 -2.20
N LEU A 18 31.44 -16.84 -2.58
CA LEU A 18 31.35 -15.40 -2.32
C LEU A 18 30.18 -14.74 -3.06
N ILE A 19 29.89 -15.14 -4.30
CA ILE A 19 28.71 -14.69 -5.06
C ILE A 19 27.41 -15.15 -4.37
N MET A 20 27.37 -16.39 -3.90
CA MET A 20 26.21 -16.92 -3.16
C MET A 20 26.03 -16.23 -1.81
N LEU A 21 27.11 -15.88 -1.09
CA LEU A 21 27.02 -15.12 0.17
C LEU A 21 26.56 -13.67 -0.05
N SER A 22 26.90 -13.02 -1.18
CA SER A 22 26.37 -11.69 -1.51
C SER A 22 24.89 -11.68 -1.91
N SER A 23 24.34 -12.83 -2.31
CA SER A 23 22.95 -12.96 -2.76
C SER A 23 21.94 -13.05 -1.60
N SER A 24 22.42 -13.25 -0.37
CA SER A 24 21.59 -13.37 0.84
C SER A 24 21.46 -12.06 1.64
N TYR A 25 22.06 -10.96 1.18
CA TYR A 25 21.86 -9.64 1.77
C TYR A 25 20.79 -8.86 1.00
N THR A 26 19.57 -9.37 0.96
CA THR A 26 18.42 -8.47 0.81
C THR A 26 18.19 -7.87 2.19
N MET A 27 18.86 -6.76 2.48
CA MET A 27 18.41 -5.89 3.57
C MET A 27 16.95 -5.55 3.28
N ALA A 28 16.04 -5.98 4.16
CA ALA A 28 14.72 -5.37 4.24
C ALA A 28 14.98 -3.86 4.44
N GLN A 29 14.80 -3.08 3.38
CA GLN A 29 15.03 -1.66 3.42
C GLN A 29 13.96 -1.09 4.34
N SER A 30 14.33 -0.76 5.59
CA SER A 30 13.45 -0.02 6.48
C SER A 30 13.12 1.30 5.80
N PHE A 31 11.83 1.56 5.63
CA PHE A 31 11.38 2.86 5.14
C PHE A 31 11.67 3.88 6.24
N GLU A 32 12.70 4.71 6.06
CA GLU A 32 12.98 5.81 6.98
C GLU A 32 11.82 6.82 6.92
N PRO A 33 11.23 7.22 8.06
CA PRO A 33 10.17 8.20 8.09
C PRO A 33 10.58 9.50 7.39
N ILE A 34 9.70 10.02 6.53
CA ILE A 34 9.94 11.27 5.82
C ILE A 34 9.30 12.41 6.59
N HIS A 35 10.11 13.38 7.00
CA HIS A 35 9.65 14.59 7.67
C HIS A 35 9.55 15.76 6.71
N GLY A 36 8.52 16.58 6.83
CA GLY A 36 8.46 17.87 6.14
C GLY A 36 7.06 18.49 6.12
N MET A 37 6.88 19.51 5.28
CA MET A 37 5.61 20.19 5.16
C MET A 37 4.65 19.47 4.20
N ALA A 38 3.43 19.23 4.65
CA ALA A 38 2.31 18.87 3.78
C ALA A 38 1.58 20.13 3.29
N SER A 39 0.93 20.01 2.13
CA SER A 39 -0.20 20.87 1.77
C SER A 39 -1.34 20.04 1.20
N TRP A 40 -2.37 20.68 0.63
CA TRP A 40 -3.46 19.98 -0.04
C TRP A 40 -3.84 20.63 -1.37
N TYR A 41 -4.41 19.83 -2.26
CA TYR A 41 -4.87 20.28 -3.58
C TYR A 41 -6.07 21.21 -3.49
N GLY A 42 -5.91 22.45 -3.96
CA GLY A 42 -7.05 23.37 -4.11
C GLY A 42 -8.14 22.84 -5.06
N PRO A 43 -9.39 23.31 -4.94
CA PRO A 43 -10.56 22.77 -5.65
C PRO A 43 -10.45 22.80 -7.18
N LYS A 44 -9.60 23.67 -7.74
CA LYS A 44 -9.36 23.80 -9.19
C LYS A 44 -8.77 22.55 -9.87
N PHE A 45 -8.21 21.62 -9.09
CA PHE A 45 -7.61 20.40 -9.61
C PHE A 45 -8.61 19.26 -9.79
N ALA A 46 -9.79 19.34 -9.16
CA ALA A 46 -10.82 18.30 -9.25
C ALA A 46 -11.17 17.98 -10.71
N GLY A 47 -11.27 16.69 -11.02
CA GLY A 47 -11.60 16.20 -12.37
C GLY A 47 -10.45 16.19 -13.37
N ARG A 48 -9.25 16.63 -12.99
CA ARG A 48 -8.06 16.55 -13.86
C ARG A 48 -7.37 15.21 -13.75
N LEU A 49 -6.62 14.83 -14.77
CA LEU A 49 -5.74 13.66 -14.71
C LEU A 49 -4.58 13.93 -13.76
N THR A 50 -4.31 12.96 -12.90
CA THR A 50 -3.09 12.84 -12.10
C THR A 50 -1.96 12.24 -12.94
N ALA A 51 -0.74 12.26 -12.42
CA ALA A 51 0.44 11.72 -13.10
C ALA A 51 0.39 10.19 -13.34
N ASN A 52 -0.44 9.44 -12.60
CA ASN A 52 -0.64 8.02 -12.88
C ASN A 52 -1.80 7.75 -13.86
N GLY A 53 -2.49 8.80 -14.34
CA GLY A 53 -3.59 8.71 -15.29
C GLY A 53 -4.98 8.62 -14.66
N GLU A 54 -5.12 8.53 -13.35
CA GLU A 54 -6.41 8.58 -12.67
C GLU A 54 -7.00 9.99 -12.68
N ILE A 55 -8.33 10.11 -12.70
CA ILE A 55 -9.03 11.38 -12.47
C ILE A 55 -8.90 11.73 -10.99
N PHE A 56 -8.38 12.92 -10.70
CA PHE A 56 -8.27 13.44 -9.35
C PHE A 56 -9.66 13.75 -8.77
N ASP A 57 -10.01 13.02 -7.72
CA ASP A 57 -11.20 13.24 -6.91
C ASP A 57 -10.78 13.70 -5.50
N PRO A 58 -11.14 14.94 -5.09
CA PRO A 58 -10.76 15.49 -3.80
C PRO A 58 -11.39 14.77 -2.60
N SER A 59 -12.41 13.93 -2.81
CA SER A 59 -13.07 13.14 -1.77
C SER A 59 -12.35 11.81 -1.46
N GLN A 60 -11.35 11.44 -2.28
CA GLN A 60 -10.57 10.21 -2.10
C GLN A 60 -9.40 10.41 -1.14
N LEU A 61 -8.90 9.35 -0.51
CA LEU A 61 -7.70 9.39 0.33
C LEU A 61 -6.43 9.17 -0.51
N THR A 62 -6.10 10.17 -1.33
CA THR A 62 -4.96 10.14 -2.25
C THR A 62 -4.00 11.29 -1.99
N ALA A 63 -2.77 11.15 -2.49
CA ALA A 63 -1.76 12.18 -2.38
C ALA A 63 -0.76 12.18 -3.55
N ALA A 64 -0.11 13.32 -3.76
CA ALA A 64 1.10 13.43 -4.57
C ALA A 64 2.35 13.33 -3.72
N HIS A 65 3.30 12.54 -4.22
CA HIS A 65 4.66 12.51 -3.70
C HIS A 65 5.69 12.53 -4.83
N LYS A 66 6.89 13.06 -4.56
CA LYS A 66 7.91 13.33 -5.59
C LYS A 66 8.44 12.06 -6.22
N THR A 67 8.68 11.05 -5.38
CA THR A 67 9.46 9.86 -5.76
C THR A 67 8.85 8.54 -5.29
N LEU A 68 7.79 8.56 -4.47
CA LEU A 68 7.21 7.31 -4.01
C LEU A 68 6.53 6.63 -5.20
N PRO A 69 6.67 5.30 -5.34
CA PRO A 69 5.96 4.55 -6.36
C PRO A 69 4.46 4.85 -6.31
N PHE A 70 3.82 4.84 -7.49
CA PHE A 70 2.36 4.90 -7.50
C PHE A 70 1.79 3.65 -6.86
N GLY A 71 0.72 3.80 -6.09
CA GLY A 71 0.11 2.72 -5.33
C GLY A 71 0.69 2.54 -3.92
N THR A 72 1.83 3.16 -3.59
CA THR A 72 2.36 3.11 -2.22
C THR A 72 1.34 3.71 -1.25
N MET A 73 1.10 2.98 -0.16
CA MET A 73 0.24 3.40 0.94
C MET A 73 1.10 4.01 2.04
N VAL A 74 0.81 5.25 2.42
CA VAL A 74 1.55 5.94 3.48
C VAL A 74 0.62 6.47 4.55
N ARG A 75 1.01 6.34 5.81
CA ARG A 75 0.43 7.07 6.93
C ARG A 75 1.07 8.45 6.97
N VAL A 76 0.23 9.47 7.04
CA VAL A 76 0.63 10.86 7.16
C VAL A 76 0.13 11.36 8.50
N THR A 77 1.04 11.70 9.40
CA THR A 77 0.73 12.16 10.75
C THR A 77 1.04 13.64 10.87
N ASN A 78 0.07 14.44 11.26
CA ASN A 78 0.26 15.85 11.59
C ASN A 78 0.92 15.96 12.97
N VAL A 79 2.13 16.53 13.00
CA VAL A 79 2.98 16.59 14.21
C VAL A 79 2.35 17.46 15.30
N THR A 80 1.52 18.43 14.93
CA THR A 80 0.95 19.39 15.89
C THR A 80 -0.17 18.79 16.73
N ASN A 81 -0.97 17.89 16.15
CA ASN A 81 -2.18 17.34 16.78
C ASN A 81 -2.18 15.81 16.88
N ASN A 82 -1.15 15.14 16.37
CA ASN A 82 -0.98 13.68 16.30
C ASN A 82 -2.09 12.94 15.54
N MET A 83 -2.94 13.64 14.78
CA MET A 83 -3.90 12.99 13.90
C MET A 83 -3.20 12.45 12.67
N SER A 84 -3.66 11.30 12.20
CA SER A 84 -3.06 10.63 11.05
C SER A 84 -4.10 10.11 10.08
N VAL A 85 -3.69 9.98 8.82
CA VAL A 85 -4.51 9.42 7.75
C VAL A 85 -3.64 8.54 6.86
N VAL A 86 -4.18 7.43 6.39
CA VAL A 86 -3.52 6.63 5.36
C VAL A 86 -4.00 7.09 3.99
N VAL A 87 -3.05 7.37 3.10
CA VAL A 87 -3.32 7.79 1.72
C VAL A 87 -2.53 6.94 0.74
N ARG A 88 -3.07 6.82 -0.47
CA ARG A 88 -2.37 6.21 -1.60
C ARG A 88 -1.69 7.27 -2.45
N ILE A 89 -0.46 7.00 -2.85
CA ILE A 89 0.25 7.84 -3.81
C ILE A 89 -0.28 7.57 -5.23
N ASN A 90 -0.92 8.55 -5.86
CA ASN A 90 -1.38 8.44 -7.24
C ASN A 90 -0.94 9.61 -8.14
N ASP A 91 -0.27 10.62 -7.57
CA ASP A 91 0.17 11.78 -8.33
C ASP A 91 1.63 12.18 -8.03
N ARG A 92 2.15 13.14 -8.79
CA ARG A 92 3.51 13.69 -8.67
C ARG A 92 3.48 15.15 -8.24
N GLY A 93 4.37 15.46 -7.33
CA GLY A 93 4.44 16.72 -6.61
C GLY A 93 4.85 16.43 -5.16
N PRO A 94 4.92 17.43 -4.28
CA PRO A 94 4.80 18.85 -4.54
C PRO A 94 6.02 19.39 -5.29
N PHE A 95 5.84 20.35 -6.21
CA PHE A 95 6.98 21.01 -6.88
C PHE A 95 7.46 22.27 -6.16
N VAL A 96 6.89 22.57 -5.00
CA VAL A 96 7.33 23.65 -4.11
C VAL A 96 8.44 23.13 -3.20
N LYS A 97 9.48 23.94 -2.99
CA LYS A 97 10.57 23.61 -2.07
C LYS A 97 10.01 23.39 -0.65
N GLN A 98 10.64 22.50 0.12
CA GLN A 98 10.29 22.15 1.51
C GLN A 98 8.96 21.40 1.74
N ARG A 99 8.08 21.29 0.72
CA ARG A 99 6.91 20.41 0.81
C ARG A 99 7.26 18.98 0.39
N VAL A 100 6.78 18.01 1.15
CA VAL A 100 7.02 16.58 0.94
C VAL A 100 5.83 15.86 0.35
N ILE A 101 4.60 16.29 0.66
CA ILE A 101 3.37 15.65 0.19
C ILE A 101 2.26 16.68 -0.04
N ASP A 102 1.47 16.48 -1.09
CA ASP A 102 0.24 17.24 -1.35
C ASP A 102 -0.94 16.27 -1.22
N LEU A 103 -1.76 16.46 -0.18
CA LEU A 103 -2.91 15.61 0.13
C LEU A 103 -4.15 16.00 -0.68
N SER A 104 -5.06 15.05 -0.89
CA SER A 104 -6.43 15.38 -1.25
C SER A 104 -7.09 16.24 -0.17
N ARG A 105 -8.20 16.88 -0.52
CA ARG A 105 -8.96 17.67 0.45
C ARG A 105 -9.47 16.80 1.60
N TYR A 106 -10.05 15.64 1.29
CA TYR A 106 -10.60 14.75 2.32
C TYR A 106 -9.52 14.22 3.26
N ALA A 107 -8.32 13.87 2.75
CA ALA A 107 -7.21 13.47 3.59
C ALA A 107 -6.71 14.61 4.49
N ALA A 108 -6.65 15.83 3.97
CA ALA A 108 -6.30 17.02 4.75
C ALA A 108 -7.34 17.36 5.84
N GLU A 109 -8.62 17.07 5.61
CA GLU A 109 -9.68 17.16 6.62
C GLU A 109 -9.44 16.17 7.76
N GLN A 110 -9.02 14.93 7.46
CA GLN A 110 -8.78 13.88 8.48
C GLN A 110 -7.66 14.21 9.48
N ILE A 111 -6.72 15.08 9.10
CA ILE A 111 -5.60 15.51 9.98
C ILE A 111 -5.71 16.98 10.40
N GLU A 112 -6.91 17.56 10.23
CA GLU A 112 -7.29 18.93 10.60
C GLU A 112 -6.36 20.04 10.06
N MET A 113 -5.88 19.89 8.83
CA MET A 113 -4.95 20.86 8.24
C MET A 113 -5.59 21.82 7.22
N ILE A 114 -6.91 21.75 7.00
CA ILE A 114 -7.61 22.60 6.02
C ILE A 114 -7.50 24.08 6.34
N GLY A 115 -7.74 24.48 7.60
CA GLY A 115 -7.68 25.88 8.02
C GLY A 115 -6.31 26.51 7.81
N PRO A 116 -5.23 25.94 8.38
CA PRO A 116 -3.86 26.40 8.15
C PRO A 116 -3.39 26.28 6.69
N GLY A 117 -3.94 25.32 5.94
CA GLY A 117 -3.58 25.02 4.56
C GLY A 117 -2.30 24.18 4.39
N THR A 118 -1.42 24.22 5.40
CA THR A 118 -0.19 23.43 5.49
C THR A 118 -0.01 22.89 6.90
N ALA A 119 0.73 21.78 7.04
CA ALA A 119 1.06 21.19 8.34
C ALA A 119 2.44 20.53 8.28
N GLU A 120 3.17 20.55 9.39
CA GLU A 120 4.35 19.70 9.54
C GLU A 120 3.89 18.26 9.75
N VAL A 121 4.43 17.35 8.96
CA VAL A 121 4.01 15.94 8.95
C VAL A 121 5.19 14.98 9.01
N VAL A 122 4.89 13.79 9.52
CA VAL A 122 5.71 12.59 9.36
C VAL A 122 4.97 11.65 8.41
N ILE A 123 5.69 11.11 7.42
CA ILE A 123 5.17 10.13 6.46
C ILE A 123 5.86 8.80 6.73
N GLU A 124 5.07 7.75 6.91
CA GLU A 124 5.53 6.39 7.15
C GLU A 124 4.86 5.47 6.13
N GLU A 125 5.62 4.57 5.50
CA GLU A 125 5.02 3.54 4.66
C GLU A 125 4.20 2.57 5.51
N VAL A 126 2.96 2.30 5.07
CA VAL A 126 2.14 1.27 5.70
C VAL A 126 2.53 -0.05 5.08
N PHE A 127 3.61 -0.65 5.58
CA PHE A 127 4.07 -1.97 5.17
C PHE A 127 2.93 -2.98 5.27
N THR A 128 2.47 -3.51 4.13
CA THR A 128 1.76 -4.78 4.07
C THR A 128 2.83 -5.88 4.09
N ASN A 129 3.30 -6.28 5.27
CA ASN A 129 4.38 -7.26 5.49
C ASN A 129 4.58 -8.24 4.32
N THR A 130 5.59 -7.98 3.49
CA THR A 130 6.23 -8.99 2.64
C THR A 130 7.29 -9.68 3.49
N ASN A 131 6.99 -10.92 3.91
CA ASN A 131 7.97 -11.93 4.33
C ASN A 131 8.72 -11.72 5.66
N GLU A 132 8.01 -11.58 6.79
CA GLU A 132 8.52 -12.13 8.06
C GLU A 132 7.70 -13.38 8.38
N ASP A 133 8.18 -14.51 7.84
CA ASP A 133 7.98 -15.90 8.32
C ASP A 133 8.53 -16.89 7.26
N SER A 134 9.69 -16.62 6.66
CA SER A 134 10.37 -17.58 5.78
C SER A 134 11.09 -18.69 6.57
N ASN A 135 10.70 -18.93 7.82
CA ASN A 135 11.15 -20.09 8.60
C ASN A 135 10.02 -20.88 9.27
N THR A 136 8.79 -20.76 8.74
CA THR A 136 7.83 -21.86 8.82
C THR A 136 7.85 -22.54 7.47
N ALA A 137 8.25 -23.81 7.48
CA ALA A 137 8.25 -24.73 6.36
C ALA A 137 7.03 -24.52 5.46
N ALA A 138 7.17 -24.87 4.18
CA ALA A 138 6.08 -25.18 3.25
C ALA A 138 4.85 -25.70 4.01
N THR A 139 4.03 -24.77 4.46
CA THR A 139 2.78 -25.05 5.13
C THR A 139 1.88 -25.12 3.94
N GLU A 140 1.79 -26.34 3.42
CA GLU A 140 0.55 -26.89 2.93
C GLU A 140 -0.55 -25.85 3.06
N VAL A 141 -0.94 -25.23 1.95
CA VAL A 141 -2.19 -24.49 1.84
C VAL A 141 -3.28 -25.54 2.02
N VAL A 142 -3.41 -26.04 3.25
CA VAL A 142 -4.58 -26.73 3.73
C VAL A 142 -5.60 -25.61 3.83
N ALA A 143 -6.29 -25.41 2.72
CA ALA A 143 -7.56 -24.70 2.66
C ALA A 143 -8.54 -25.45 3.56
N VAL A 144 -8.43 -25.24 4.87
CA VAL A 144 -9.43 -25.64 5.86
C VAL A 144 -9.42 -24.54 6.91
N ASN A 145 -10.19 -23.49 6.64
CA ASN A 145 -10.95 -22.69 7.62
C ASN A 145 -11.85 -21.74 6.82
N ASP A 146 -13.12 -21.69 7.16
CA ASP A 146 -14.24 -21.01 6.49
C ASP A 146 -14.19 -19.45 6.53
N ASN A 147 -13.00 -18.84 6.44
CA ASN A 147 -12.78 -17.39 6.60
C ASN A 147 -12.59 -16.63 5.26
N PHE A 148 -12.89 -17.25 4.12
CA PHE A 148 -12.87 -16.56 2.83
C PHE A 148 -14.15 -15.75 2.65
N GLN A 149 -13.99 -14.49 2.21
CA GLN A 149 -15.12 -13.64 1.86
C GLN A 149 -15.43 -13.80 0.37
N GLN A 150 -16.71 -13.95 0.05
CA GLN A 150 -17.17 -13.86 -1.33
C GLN A 150 -16.89 -12.46 -1.86
N VAL A 151 -16.32 -12.39 -3.05
CA VAL A 151 -15.94 -11.13 -3.68
C VAL A 151 -16.81 -10.84 -4.90
N GLY A 152 -17.32 -9.61 -4.97
CA GLY A 152 -17.98 -9.04 -6.14
C GLY A 152 -17.15 -7.92 -6.78
N ILE A 153 -17.54 -7.53 -7.99
CA ILE A 153 -17.00 -6.35 -8.67
C ILE A 153 -18.04 -5.25 -8.60
N ASP A 154 -17.64 -4.04 -8.20
CA ASP A 154 -18.45 -2.83 -8.37
C ASP A 154 -17.66 -1.83 -9.22
N TYR A 155 -18.21 -1.50 -10.40
CA TYR A 155 -17.58 -0.59 -11.36
C TYR A 155 -17.62 0.89 -10.95
N SER A 156 -18.36 1.21 -9.89
CA SER A 156 -18.36 2.54 -9.27
C SER A 156 -17.25 2.70 -8.24
N LEU A 157 -16.63 1.58 -7.80
CA LEU A 157 -15.45 1.63 -6.96
C LEU A 157 -14.21 1.90 -7.80
N TYR A 158 -13.30 2.64 -7.18
CA TYR A 158 -12.00 2.96 -7.74
C TYR A 158 -10.94 2.75 -6.67
N SER A 159 -9.70 2.58 -7.11
CA SER A 159 -8.54 2.65 -6.23
C SER A 159 -8.51 1.52 -5.18
N PHE A 160 -8.24 1.82 -3.91
CA PHE A 160 -8.16 0.85 -2.82
C PHE A 160 -9.46 0.83 -2.00
N ASN A 161 -10.55 1.39 -2.53
CA ASN A 161 -11.85 1.40 -1.86
C ASN A 161 -12.61 0.11 -2.09
N ILE A 162 -13.34 -0.33 -1.08
CA ILE A 162 -14.17 -1.52 -1.09
C ILE A 162 -15.52 -1.26 -0.43
N ILE A 163 -16.51 -2.09 -0.73
CA ILE A 163 -17.74 -2.18 0.05
C ILE A 163 -17.66 -3.46 0.88
N SER A 164 -17.97 -3.38 2.16
CA SER A 164 -18.06 -4.57 3.02
C SER A 164 -19.15 -4.41 4.05
N SER A 165 -20.10 -5.34 4.08
CA SER A 165 -21.17 -5.36 5.07
C SER A 165 -20.72 -5.78 6.48
N GLN A 166 -19.49 -6.28 6.60
CA GLN A 166 -18.95 -6.82 7.85
C GLN A 166 -17.98 -5.85 8.55
N HIS A 167 -17.59 -4.76 7.90
CA HIS A 167 -16.59 -3.81 8.41
C HIS A 167 -17.15 -2.39 8.45
N GLN A 168 -16.57 -1.54 9.28
CA GLN A 168 -17.04 -0.17 9.46
C GLN A 168 -16.62 0.72 8.30
N VAL A 169 -17.50 1.64 7.88
CA VAL A 169 -17.13 2.66 6.90
C VAL A 169 -15.99 3.51 7.45
N GLY A 170 -14.90 3.61 6.70
CA GLY A 170 -13.66 4.27 7.09
C GLY A 170 -12.56 3.31 7.55
N GLU A 171 -12.89 2.08 7.91
CA GLU A 171 -11.95 1.06 8.35
C GLU A 171 -10.95 0.69 7.25
N LEU A 172 -9.70 0.44 7.64
CA LEU A 172 -8.67 -0.09 6.76
C LEU A 172 -8.48 -1.57 7.06
N ILE A 173 -8.60 -2.39 6.03
CA ILE A 173 -8.41 -3.84 6.16
C ILE A 173 -7.34 -4.33 5.19
N VAL A 174 -6.62 -5.37 5.58
CA VAL A 174 -5.64 -6.02 4.72
C VAL A 174 -6.29 -7.24 4.09
N LEU A 175 -6.43 -7.24 2.77
CA LEU A 175 -6.86 -8.40 1.99
C LEU A 175 -5.66 -9.19 1.48
N GLY A 176 -5.81 -10.51 1.44
CA GLY A 176 -4.92 -11.39 0.70
C GLY A 176 -5.68 -12.46 -0.07
N SER A 177 -4.96 -13.18 -0.91
CA SER A 177 -5.51 -14.27 -1.72
C SER A 177 -4.58 -15.47 -1.68
N SER A 178 -5.13 -16.68 -1.78
CA SER A 178 -4.29 -17.88 -1.95
C SER A 178 -3.59 -17.90 -3.31
N LEU A 179 -4.10 -17.13 -4.29
CA LEU A 179 -3.59 -17.04 -5.65
C LEU A 179 -2.47 -16.00 -5.80
N SER A 180 -2.30 -15.10 -4.81
CA SER A 180 -1.31 -14.04 -4.86
C SER A 180 -0.63 -13.85 -3.50
N PRO A 181 0.71 -13.85 -3.43
CA PRO A 181 1.42 -13.53 -2.19
C PRO A 181 1.26 -12.06 -1.80
N GLN A 182 0.70 -11.21 -2.67
CA GLN A 182 0.50 -9.80 -2.41
C GLN A 182 -0.64 -9.57 -1.42
N ARG A 183 -0.39 -8.70 -0.44
CA ARG A 183 -1.38 -8.22 0.53
C ARG A 183 -1.76 -6.79 0.18
N LEU A 184 -3.05 -6.52 0.07
CA LEU A 184 -3.59 -5.22 -0.31
C LEU A 184 -4.25 -4.56 0.88
N LEU A 185 -3.76 -3.38 1.27
CA LEU A 185 -4.46 -2.52 2.21
C LEU A 185 -5.59 -1.81 1.47
N VAL A 186 -6.83 -2.01 1.92
CA VAL A 186 -8.02 -1.42 1.32
C VAL A 186 -8.84 -0.67 2.36
N ARG A 187 -9.72 0.22 1.90
CA ARG A 187 -10.61 1.03 2.74
C ARG A 187 -12.06 0.69 2.50
N VAL A 188 -12.81 0.51 3.57
CA VAL A 188 -14.26 0.33 3.52
C VAL A 188 -14.93 1.68 3.31
N VAL A 189 -15.68 1.83 2.22
CA VAL A 189 -16.36 3.10 1.86
C VAL A 189 -17.87 3.01 1.94
N ALA A 190 -18.43 1.81 1.93
CA ALA A 190 -19.83 1.55 2.21
C ALA A 190 -19.99 0.15 2.82
N ASN A 191 -21.14 -0.09 3.45
CA ASN A 191 -21.51 -1.34 4.09
C ASN A 191 -22.62 -2.10 3.36
N SER A 192 -23.08 -1.61 2.22
CA SER A 192 -24.10 -2.26 1.39
C SER A 192 -23.81 -1.98 -0.08
N SER A 193 -23.91 -3.01 -0.92
CA SER A 193 -23.80 -2.88 -2.38
C SER A 193 -25.20 -2.94 -3.01
N PRO A 194 -25.45 -2.24 -4.13
CA PRO A 194 -26.69 -2.42 -4.91
C PRO A 194 -26.92 -3.88 -5.36
N GLU A 195 -25.86 -4.68 -5.43
CA GLU A 195 -25.91 -6.08 -5.87
C GLU A 195 -26.14 -7.10 -4.72
N GLY A 196 -26.15 -6.66 -3.46
CA GLY A 196 -26.41 -7.50 -2.29
C GLY A 196 -25.56 -7.18 -1.06
N ASP A 197 -25.96 -7.75 0.09
CA ASP A 197 -25.37 -7.46 1.41
C ASP A 197 -24.35 -8.50 1.89
N LEU A 198 -24.00 -9.50 1.08
CA LEU A 198 -23.12 -10.59 1.50
C LEU A 198 -21.81 -10.56 0.71
N GLY A 199 -20.76 -9.99 1.31
CA GLY A 199 -19.39 -10.11 0.80
C GLY A 199 -18.59 -8.82 0.81
N ILE A 200 -17.51 -8.84 0.04
CA ILE A 200 -16.63 -7.69 -0.24
C ILE A 200 -16.77 -7.34 -1.72
N TYR A 201 -17.13 -6.10 -2.04
CA TYR A 201 -17.07 -5.62 -3.42
C TYR A 201 -15.80 -4.82 -3.64
N LEU A 202 -15.11 -5.14 -4.73
CA LEU A 202 -13.83 -4.54 -5.12
C LEU A 202 -14.01 -3.72 -6.40
N SER A 203 -13.11 -2.78 -6.64
CA SER A 203 -12.94 -2.23 -7.98
C SER A 203 -12.46 -3.32 -8.95
N PRO A 204 -12.66 -3.16 -10.28
CA PRO A 204 -12.17 -4.12 -11.27
C PRO A 204 -10.67 -4.41 -11.15
N GLU A 205 -9.85 -3.41 -10.82
CA GLU A 205 -8.39 -3.57 -10.67
C GLU A 205 -8.01 -4.39 -9.44
N LEU A 206 -8.68 -4.14 -8.31
CA LEU A 206 -8.48 -4.93 -7.09
C LEU A 206 -8.94 -6.37 -7.29
N PHE A 207 -10.09 -6.57 -7.96
CA PHE A 207 -10.61 -7.89 -8.28
C PHE A 207 -9.65 -8.66 -9.20
N ALA A 208 -9.12 -8.02 -10.24
CA ALA A 208 -8.11 -8.63 -11.11
C ALA A 208 -6.84 -9.06 -10.36
N SER A 209 -6.53 -8.39 -9.23
CA SER A 209 -5.35 -8.69 -8.42
C SER A 209 -5.58 -9.80 -7.38
N LEU A 210 -6.80 -9.91 -6.86
CA LEU A 210 -7.14 -10.77 -5.72
C LEU A 210 -7.99 -12.00 -6.09
N GLY A 211 -8.83 -11.88 -7.12
CA GLY A 211 -9.76 -12.92 -7.59
C GLY A 211 -11.08 -13.01 -6.81
N GLU A 212 -11.79 -14.12 -7.01
CA GLU A 212 -13.15 -14.36 -6.50
C GLU A 212 -13.22 -14.69 -4.99
N GLN A 213 -12.09 -15.03 -4.37
CA GLN A 213 -12.01 -15.38 -2.96
C GLN A 213 -10.81 -14.70 -2.30
N VAL A 214 -11.06 -14.01 -1.19
CA VAL A 214 -10.04 -13.31 -0.41
C VAL A 214 -10.17 -13.63 1.06
N SER A 215 -9.05 -13.53 1.78
CA SER A 215 -9.02 -13.55 3.23
C SER A 215 -8.78 -12.15 3.77
N VAL A 216 -9.48 -11.81 4.86
CA VAL A 216 -9.18 -10.63 5.68
C VAL A 216 -8.06 -11.03 6.63
N ILE A 217 -6.89 -10.42 6.46
CA ILE A 217 -5.66 -10.76 7.21
C ILE A 217 -5.54 -9.93 8.49
N SER A 218 -6.02 -8.70 8.48
CA SER A 218 -5.99 -7.78 9.62
C SER A 218 -7.03 -6.68 9.44
N ASP A 219 -7.66 -6.31 10.54
CA ASP A 219 -8.32 -5.04 10.82
C ASP A 219 -7.30 -4.09 11.47
N ARG A 220 -7.25 -2.82 11.09
CA ARG A 220 -6.35 -1.81 11.69
C ARG A 220 -7.02 -0.47 11.90
#